data_AF-A0ABD1BQE6-F1
#
_entry.id   AF-A0ABD1BQE6-F1
#
_cell.length_a   1.000
_cell.length_b   1.000
_cell.length_c   1.000
_cell.angle_alpha   90.00
_cell.angle_beta   90.00
_cell.angle_gamma   90.00
#
_symmetry.space_group_name_H-M   'P 1'
#
loop_
_entity.id
_entity.type
_entity.pdbx_description
1 polymer ?
#
loop_
_entity_poly.entity_id
_entity_poly.type
_entity_poly.pdbx_seq_one_letter_code
_entity_poly.pdbx_strand_id
1 'polypeptide(L)'
;MLTERGTMVESKAEVVDWELINEAKSVLMHDSPCAPTNISNDVDTSEESEISGSDKEESSWISWFCNLRANKFLCEVDDNYILDEFNLCGLSRQVPYYDYALDLILDEESSSDGEIITEEQNELIESAAEMLYGMIHARYILTDSGLYSMRLKYRKNEFGRCPRVYCRGQPCLPVGLSDIPRASTVKLYCPKCEDVFHPPLNNQASNIDGAYFGTAFSHLFLMTFVSERPGKVSQSYVPKVFGFKLHKP
;
A
#
# COMPACT_ATOMS: atom_id res chain seq x y z
N MET A 1 47.00 -38.44 15.12
CA MET A 1 45.59 -38.84 14.97
C MET A 1 44.78 -37.92 15.87
N LEU A 2 43.80 -37.13 15.48
CA LEU A 2 43.19 -36.70 14.22
C LEU A 2 42.62 -35.31 14.54
N THR A 3 42.81 -34.33 13.66
CA THR A 3 42.18 -33.01 13.71
C THR A 3 40.83 -33.08 13.01
N GLU A 4 39.73 -32.72 13.67
CA GLU A 4 38.43 -32.55 13.00
C GLU A 4 38.17 -31.06 12.77
N ARG A 5 38.22 -30.68 11.49
CA ARG A 5 37.75 -29.40 10.95
C ARG A 5 36.25 -29.53 10.70
N GLY A 6 35.44 -28.75 11.39
CA GLY A 6 34.03 -28.57 11.05
C GLY A 6 33.89 -27.78 9.74
N THR A 7 33.39 -28.42 8.69
CA THR A 7 32.98 -27.75 7.45
C THR A 7 31.59 -27.14 7.64
N MET A 8 31.50 -25.81 7.58
CA MET A 8 30.22 -25.11 7.45
C MET A 8 29.61 -25.44 6.09
N VAL A 9 28.38 -25.97 6.10
CA VAL A 9 27.57 -26.14 4.90
C VAL A 9 26.92 -24.80 4.60
N GLU A 10 27.43 -24.09 3.58
CA GLU A 10 26.74 -22.94 3.02
C GLU A 10 25.48 -23.42 2.28
N SER A 11 24.31 -23.04 2.79
CA SER A 11 23.04 -23.18 2.07
C SER A 11 23.05 -22.20 0.89
N LYS A 12 23.18 -22.73 -0.33
CA LYS A 12 22.93 -21.94 -1.54
C LYS A 12 21.45 -21.61 -1.59
N ALA A 13 21.11 -20.33 -1.42
CA ALA A 13 19.81 -19.82 -1.81
C ALA A 13 19.64 -20.08 -3.32
N GLU A 14 18.56 -20.76 -3.69
CA GLU A 14 18.22 -21.01 -5.09
C GLU A 14 18.03 -19.66 -5.79
N VAL A 15 18.85 -19.43 -6.81
CA VAL A 15 18.75 -18.26 -7.67
C VAL A 15 17.48 -18.42 -8.50
N VAL A 16 16.48 -17.59 -8.22
CA VAL A 16 15.24 -17.52 -9.00
C VAL A 16 15.61 -17.13 -10.43
N ASP A 17 15.25 -17.98 -11.39
CA ASP A 17 15.48 -17.73 -12.81
C ASP A 17 14.48 -16.66 -13.31
N TRP A 18 15.00 -15.45 -13.50
CA TRP A 18 14.22 -14.27 -13.85
C TRP A 18 13.84 -14.21 -15.34
N GLU A 19 14.50 -14.98 -16.21
CA GLU A 19 14.18 -15.00 -17.64
C GLU A 19 12.88 -15.77 -17.89
N LEU A 20 12.72 -16.92 -17.22
CA LEU A 20 11.49 -17.73 -17.25
C LEU A 20 10.24 -16.98 -16.75
N ILE A 21 10.40 -16.13 -15.72
CA ILE A 21 9.29 -15.33 -15.18
C ILE A 21 8.90 -14.19 -16.13
N ASN A 22 9.86 -13.57 -16.80
CA ASN A 22 9.59 -12.49 -17.75
C ASN A 22 8.94 -13.01 -19.03
N GLU A 23 9.31 -14.21 -19.47
CA GLU A 23 8.74 -14.85 -20.65
C GLU A 23 7.26 -15.22 -20.41
N ALA A 24 6.92 -15.74 -19.23
CA ALA A 24 5.54 -16.02 -18.83
C ALA A 24 4.64 -14.77 -18.76
N LYS A 25 5.20 -13.59 -18.45
CA LYS A 25 4.45 -12.33 -18.35
C LYS A 25 4.19 -11.65 -19.70
N SER A 26 5.06 -11.88 -20.68
CA SER A 26 4.90 -11.32 -22.03
C SER A 26 3.67 -11.84 -22.77
N VAL A 27 3.14 -13.01 -22.36
CA VAL A 27 2.01 -13.69 -23.00
C VAL A 27 0.65 -13.14 -22.54
N LEU A 28 0.59 -12.42 -21.40
CA LEU A 28 -0.68 -11.99 -20.78
C LEU A 28 -1.04 -10.52 -21.00
N MET A 29 -0.19 -9.74 -21.67
CA MET A 29 -0.46 -8.34 -21.97
C MET A 29 -0.64 -8.14 -23.47
N HIS A 30 -1.86 -8.35 -23.95
CA HIS A 30 -2.31 -7.80 -25.24
C HIS A 30 -3.23 -6.60 -24.98
N ASP A 31 -2.76 -5.45 -25.46
CA ASP A 31 -3.36 -4.13 -25.35
C ASP A 31 -4.76 -4.01 -25.97
N SER A 32 -5.63 -3.20 -25.34
CA SER A 32 -6.77 -2.55 -26.01
C SER A 32 -6.62 -1.02 -25.96
N PRO A 33 -6.68 -0.31 -27.09
CA PRO A 33 -6.47 1.13 -27.14
C PRO A 33 -7.79 1.92 -27.09
N CYS A 34 -7.86 2.98 -26.28
CA CYS A 34 -8.88 4.02 -26.42
C CYS A 34 -8.26 5.32 -26.94
N ALA A 35 -8.79 5.80 -28.06
CA ALA A 35 -8.37 6.98 -28.82
C ALA A 35 -8.91 8.30 -28.21
N PRO A 36 -8.33 9.46 -28.57
CA PRO A 36 -8.73 10.76 -28.04
C PRO A 36 -9.75 11.48 -28.94
N THR A 37 -10.60 12.33 -28.37
CA THR A 37 -11.38 13.32 -29.12
C THR A 37 -11.27 14.70 -28.49
N ASN A 38 -10.65 15.63 -29.22
CA ASN A 38 -10.81 17.08 -29.10
C ASN A 38 -11.95 17.52 -30.04
N ILE A 39 -12.79 18.46 -29.61
CA ILE A 39 -13.46 19.50 -30.43
C ILE A 39 -13.85 20.66 -29.49
N SER A 40 -13.73 21.87 -30.03
CA SER A 40 -13.73 23.20 -29.39
C SER A 40 -15.04 24.00 -29.53
N ASN A 41 -15.26 24.89 -28.54
CA ASN A 41 -15.84 26.26 -28.54
C ASN A 41 -17.37 26.56 -28.60
N ASP A 42 -17.76 27.28 -27.53
CA ASP A 42 -18.60 28.51 -27.37
C ASP A 42 -20.08 28.55 -27.82
N VAL A 43 -21.00 28.79 -26.87
CA VAL A 43 -22.03 29.86 -26.86
C VAL A 43 -22.54 30.09 -25.41
N ASP A 44 -22.60 31.36 -25.03
CA ASP A 44 -23.08 31.97 -23.78
C ASP A 44 -24.61 32.15 -23.79
N THR A 45 -25.34 31.76 -22.73
CA THR A 45 -26.68 32.30 -22.40
C THR A 45 -26.98 32.12 -20.91
N SER A 46 -27.49 33.21 -20.34
CA SER A 46 -27.69 33.56 -18.93
C SER A 46 -28.86 32.91 -18.19
N GLU A 47 -28.64 32.74 -16.88
CA GLU A 47 -29.57 32.81 -15.75
C GLU A 47 -30.75 31.83 -15.68
N GLU A 48 -30.61 30.82 -14.80
CA GLU A 48 -31.54 30.55 -13.70
C GLU A 48 -30.81 29.66 -12.68
N SER A 49 -30.33 30.24 -11.58
CA SER A 49 -29.72 29.48 -10.49
C SER A 49 -30.81 28.79 -9.67
N GLU A 50 -31.31 27.70 -10.20
CA GLU A 50 -31.94 26.67 -9.38
C GLU A 50 -30.88 26.17 -8.40
N ILE A 51 -31.20 26.25 -7.11
CA ILE A 51 -30.52 25.52 -6.05
C ILE A 51 -30.71 24.04 -6.37
N SER A 52 -29.83 23.52 -7.21
CA SER A 52 -29.54 22.10 -7.31
C SER A 52 -29.02 21.73 -5.93
N GLY A 53 -29.89 21.20 -5.08
CA GLY A 53 -29.44 20.40 -3.95
C GLY A 53 -28.49 19.38 -4.55
N SER A 54 -27.19 19.59 -4.38
CA SER A 54 -26.23 18.56 -4.70
C SER A 54 -26.64 17.41 -3.80
N ASP A 55 -27.22 16.38 -4.39
CA ASP A 55 -27.19 15.04 -3.82
C ASP A 55 -25.73 14.85 -3.42
N LYS A 56 -25.45 15.02 -2.13
CA LYS A 56 -24.18 14.62 -1.59
C LYS A 56 -24.25 13.12 -1.76
N GLU A 57 -23.65 12.60 -2.84
CA GLU A 57 -23.30 11.18 -2.90
C GLU A 57 -22.68 10.89 -1.54
N GLU A 58 -23.39 10.11 -0.72
CA GLU A 58 -22.85 9.66 0.55
C GLU A 58 -21.56 8.93 0.17
N SER A 59 -20.43 9.47 0.63
CA SER A 59 -19.14 8.86 0.36
C SER A 59 -19.18 7.47 0.97
N SER A 60 -18.90 6.44 0.17
CA SER A 60 -18.81 5.06 0.67
C SER A 60 -17.85 4.96 1.85
N TRP A 61 -18.03 3.94 2.68
CA TRP A 61 -17.17 3.67 3.83
C TRP A 61 -15.69 3.61 3.42
N ILE A 62 -15.39 2.93 2.30
CA ILE A 62 -14.03 2.79 1.76
C ILE A 62 -13.43 4.15 1.40
N SER A 63 -14.17 4.98 0.67
CA SER A 63 -13.74 6.33 0.27
C SER A 63 -13.53 7.20 1.52
N TRP A 64 -14.48 7.19 2.46
CA TRP A 64 -14.38 7.93 3.71
C TRP A 64 -13.13 7.51 4.49
N PHE A 65 -12.94 6.20 4.70
CA PHE A 65 -11.87 5.63 5.48
C PHE A 65 -10.49 5.93 4.89
N CYS A 66 -10.32 5.77 3.57
CA CYS A 66 -9.06 6.05 2.88
C CYS A 66 -8.70 7.55 2.84
N ASN A 67 -9.70 8.43 2.87
CA ASN A 67 -9.50 9.88 2.88
C ASN A 67 -9.20 10.47 4.27
N LEU A 68 -9.30 9.68 5.34
CA LEU A 68 -8.83 10.10 6.66
C LEU A 68 -7.33 10.40 6.61
N ARG A 69 -6.92 11.50 7.25
CA ARG A 69 -5.50 11.93 7.29
C ARG A 69 -4.57 10.86 7.88
N ALA A 70 -5.08 10.07 8.82
CA ALA A 70 -4.38 8.94 9.44
C ALA A 70 -4.22 7.74 8.49
N ASN A 71 -4.99 7.67 7.40
CA ASN A 71 -5.07 6.51 6.50
C ASN A 71 -4.57 6.80 5.09
N LYS A 72 -3.98 7.98 4.86
CA LYS A 72 -3.57 8.47 3.53
C LYS A 72 -2.66 7.53 2.71
N PHE A 73 -2.03 6.53 3.34
CA PHE A 73 -1.20 5.54 2.65
C PHE A 73 -2.02 4.41 2.01
N LEU A 74 -3.25 4.18 2.47
CA LEU A 74 -4.15 3.21 1.86
C LEU A 74 -4.64 3.71 0.50
N CYS A 75 -4.87 2.79 -0.43
CA CYS A 75 -5.69 3.04 -1.61
C CYS A 75 -7.08 2.43 -1.41
N GLU A 76 -8.04 2.94 -2.16
CA GLU A 76 -9.39 2.37 -2.21
C GLU A 76 -9.33 1.01 -2.92
N VAL A 77 -9.85 -0.02 -2.26
CA VAL A 77 -10.02 -1.37 -2.81
C VAL A 77 -11.33 -1.40 -3.60
N ASP A 78 -11.33 -2.04 -4.76
CA ASP A 78 -12.54 -2.21 -5.58
C ASP A 78 -13.52 -3.16 -4.90
N ASP A 79 -14.79 -2.78 -4.81
CA ASP A 79 -15.86 -3.62 -4.23
C ASP A 79 -15.92 -5.00 -4.88
N ASN A 80 -15.69 -5.10 -6.20
CA ASN A 80 -15.67 -6.39 -6.91
C ASN A 80 -14.56 -7.32 -6.41
N TYR A 81 -13.44 -6.77 -5.93
CA TYR A 81 -12.37 -7.57 -5.32
C TYR A 81 -12.81 -8.11 -3.96
N ILE A 82 -13.55 -7.31 -3.19
CA ILE A 82 -14.05 -7.66 -1.86
C ILE A 82 -15.20 -8.68 -1.95
N LEU A 83 -16.12 -8.49 -2.90
CA LEU A 83 -17.28 -9.36 -3.12
C LEU A 83 -16.90 -10.78 -3.60
N ASP A 84 -15.69 -10.96 -4.14
CA ASP A 84 -15.18 -12.30 -4.46
C ASP A 84 -14.59 -12.96 -3.21
N GLU A 85 -15.38 -13.84 -2.59
CA GLU A 85 -15.03 -14.59 -1.38
C GLU A 85 -13.68 -15.31 -1.45
N PHE A 86 -13.22 -15.70 -2.65
CA PHE A 86 -11.93 -16.36 -2.81
C PHE A 86 -10.78 -15.45 -2.37
N ASN A 87 -10.88 -14.15 -2.64
CA ASN A 87 -9.87 -13.16 -2.25
C ASN A 87 -9.82 -12.95 -0.73
N LEU A 88 -10.94 -13.20 -0.04
CA LEU A 88 -11.08 -13.03 1.41
C LEU A 88 -10.82 -14.32 2.22
N CYS A 89 -10.49 -15.42 1.53
CA CYS A 89 -10.30 -16.73 2.14
C CYS A 89 -9.39 -16.68 3.39
N GLY A 90 -9.90 -17.24 4.50
CA GLY A 90 -9.19 -17.35 5.79
C GLY A 90 -9.19 -16.10 6.66
N LEU A 91 -9.75 -14.97 6.23
CA LEU A 91 -9.84 -13.75 7.05
C LEU A 91 -10.89 -13.86 8.16
N SER A 92 -12.00 -14.58 7.92
CA SER A 92 -13.06 -14.80 8.91
C SER A 92 -12.61 -15.48 10.20
N ARG A 93 -11.48 -16.19 10.18
CA ARG A 93 -10.87 -16.81 11.38
C ARG A 93 -9.95 -15.86 12.16
N GLN A 94 -9.59 -14.73 11.57
CA GLN A 94 -8.61 -13.79 12.10
C GLN A 94 -9.27 -12.51 12.61
N VAL A 95 -10.42 -12.14 12.05
CA VAL A 95 -11.13 -10.90 12.38
C VAL A 95 -12.41 -11.23 13.19
N PRO A 96 -12.62 -10.61 14.36
CA PRO A 96 -13.87 -10.75 15.11
C PRO A 96 -15.02 -10.03 14.39
N TYR A 97 -16.28 -10.44 14.61
CA TYR A 97 -17.45 -9.81 13.97
C TYR A 97 -17.33 -9.70 12.43
N TYR A 98 -16.69 -10.67 11.79
CA TYR A 98 -16.31 -10.61 10.37
C TYR A 98 -17.47 -10.21 9.45
N ASP A 99 -18.65 -10.83 9.61
CA ASP A 99 -19.81 -10.56 8.74
C ASP A 99 -20.28 -9.10 8.92
N TYR A 100 -20.50 -8.65 10.16
CA TYR A 100 -20.87 -7.25 10.45
C TYR A 100 -19.81 -6.23 9.99
N ALA A 101 -18.53 -6.58 10.13
CA ALA A 101 -17.42 -5.74 9.67
C ALA A 101 -17.39 -5.65 8.15
N LEU A 102 -17.72 -6.73 7.44
CA LEU A 102 -17.80 -6.76 5.98
C LEU A 102 -19.01 -5.98 5.46
N ASP A 103 -20.18 -6.17 6.07
CA ASP A 103 -21.41 -5.41 5.77
C ASP A 103 -21.14 -3.91 5.92
N LEU A 104 -20.46 -3.49 7.00
CA LEU A 104 -20.08 -2.09 7.23
C LEU A 104 -19.12 -1.55 6.15
N ILE A 105 -18.13 -2.34 5.71
CA ILE A 105 -17.17 -1.92 4.68
C ILE A 105 -17.85 -1.70 3.33
N LEU A 106 -18.85 -2.55 3.01
CA LEU A 106 -19.58 -2.54 1.74
C LEU A 106 -20.81 -1.62 1.77
N ASP A 107 -21.04 -0.88 2.85
CA ASP A 107 -22.24 -0.07 3.09
C ASP A 107 -23.55 -0.89 2.91
N GLU A 108 -23.52 -2.18 3.25
CA GLU A 108 -24.70 -3.05 3.21
C GLU A 108 -25.51 -2.94 4.49
N GLU A 109 -26.85 -2.99 4.38
CA GLU A 109 -27.72 -3.10 5.55
C GLU A 109 -27.48 -4.43 6.24
N SER A 110 -27.10 -4.39 7.53
CA SER A 110 -26.83 -5.59 8.32
C SER A 110 -28.00 -6.56 8.21
N SER A 111 -27.75 -7.76 7.69
CA SER A 111 -28.77 -8.80 7.48
C SER A 111 -29.39 -9.35 8.78
N SER A 112 -28.91 -8.90 9.94
CA SER A 112 -29.46 -9.19 11.27
C SER A 112 -30.72 -8.35 11.53
N ASP A 113 -31.81 -8.69 10.86
CA ASP A 113 -33.16 -8.17 11.10
C ASP A 113 -33.56 -8.33 12.59
N GLY A 114 -33.29 -7.31 13.40
CA GLY A 114 -33.87 -7.14 14.74
C GLY A 114 -32.97 -7.42 15.95
N GLU A 115 -31.67 -7.65 15.81
CA GLU A 115 -30.77 -7.68 16.97
C GLU A 115 -30.41 -6.24 17.41
N ILE A 116 -30.65 -5.94 18.69
CA ILE A 116 -30.25 -4.65 19.28
C ILE A 116 -28.74 -4.70 19.53
N ILE A 117 -27.97 -4.05 18.66
CA ILE A 117 -26.52 -3.88 18.82
C ILE A 117 -26.29 -2.81 19.90
N THR A 118 -25.51 -3.13 20.93
CA THR A 118 -25.11 -2.14 21.94
C THR A 118 -24.04 -1.20 21.38
N GLU A 119 -23.90 -0.01 21.97
CA GLU A 119 -22.86 0.96 21.58
C GLU A 119 -21.44 0.35 21.69
N GLU A 120 -21.17 -0.43 22.75
CA GLU A 120 -19.90 -1.15 22.92
C GLU A 120 -19.66 -2.19 21.81
N GLN A 121 -20.70 -2.91 21.38
CA GLN A 121 -20.58 -3.83 20.24
C GLN A 121 -20.32 -3.09 18.94
N ASN A 122 -20.93 -1.93 18.74
CA ASN A 122 -20.70 -1.10 17.56
C ASN A 122 -19.24 -0.63 17.47
N GLU A 123 -18.64 -0.16 18.57
CA GLU A 123 -17.21 0.19 18.60
C GLU A 123 -16.29 -0.99 18.25
N LEU A 124 -16.65 -2.20 18.69
CA LEU A 124 -15.90 -3.43 18.36
C LEU A 124 -16.04 -3.81 16.88
N ILE A 125 -17.22 -3.60 16.28
CA ILE A 125 -17.47 -3.82 14.84
C ILE A 125 -16.69 -2.82 14.01
N GLU A 126 -16.70 -1.53 14.38
CA GLU A 126 -15.90 -0.50 13.70
C GLU A 126 -14.40 -0.87 13.74
N SER A 127 -13.87 -1.24 14.90
CA SER A 127 -12.48 -1.68 15.01
C SER A 127 -12.17 -2.94 14.20
N ALA A 128 -13.13 -3.86 14.10
CA ALA A 128 -13.02 -5.05 13.27
C ALA A 128 -13.02 -4.70 11.77
N ALA A 129 -13.85 -3.75 11.33
CA ALA A 129 -13.90 -3.27 9.95
C ALA A 129 -12.57 -2.60 9.53
N GLU A 130 -11.98 -1.76 10.39
CA GLU A 130 -10.66 -1.17 10.12
C GLU A 130 -9.58 -2.26 9.94
N MET A 131 -9.60 -3.28 10.80
CA MET A 131 -8.67 -4.40 10.74
C MET A 131 -8.89 -5.27 9.50
N LEU A 132 -10.14 -5.60 9.19
CA LEU A 132 -10.52 -6.37 8.02
C LEU A 132 -10.09 -5.66 6.74
N TYR A 133 -10.47 -4.39 6.58
CA TYR A 133 -10.10 -3.59 5.42
C TYR A 133 -8.57 -3.50 5.26
N GLY A 134 -7.84 -3.32 6.35
CA GLY A 134 -6.38 -3.34 6.33
C GLY A 134 -5.80 -4.67 5.82
N MET A 135 -6.34 -5.80 6.27
CA MET A 135 -5.92 -7.13 5.80
C MET A 135 -6.30 -7.42 4.35
N ILE A 136 -7.46 -6.93 3.90
CA ILE A 136 -7.89 -6.98 2.49
C ILE A 136 -6.94 -6.15 1.64
N HIS A 137 -6.66 -4.92 2.05
CA HIS A 137 -5.76 -4.00 1.36
C HIS A 137 -4.37 -4.63 1.14
N ALA A 138 -3.81 -5.32 2.14
CA ALA A 138 -2.53 -6.02 2.02
C ALA A 138 -2.51 -7.06 0.89
N ARG A 139 -3.63 -7.75 0.66
CA ARG A 139 -3.79 -8.70 -0.46
C ARG A 139 -4.01 -7.96 -1.78
N TYR A 140 -4.90 -6.97 -1.76
CA TYR A 140 -5.28 -6.20 -2.94
C TYR A 140 -4.09 -5.52 -3.61
N ILE A 141 -3.20 -4.89 -2.84
CA ILE A 141 -2.04 -4.18 -3.41
C ILE A 141 -0.98 -5.08 -4.07
N LEU A 142 -1.15 -6.40 -4.01
CA LEU A 142 -0.35 -7.37 -4.76
C LEU A 142 -0.98 -7.77 -6.10
N THR A 143 -2.22 -7.36 -6.37
CA THR A 143 -2.89 -7.50 -7.67
C THR A 143 -2.46 -6.40 -8.64
N ASP A 144 -2.73 -6.58 -9.93
CA ASP A 144 -2.40 -5.55 -10.94
C ASP A 144 -3.17 -4.23 -10.69
N SER A 145 -4.46 -4.31 -10.35
CA SER A 145 -5.29 -3.14 -10.02
C SER A 145 -4.76 -2.41 -8.79
N GLY A 146 -4.47 -3.13 -7.71
CA GLY A 146 -3.94 -2.54 -6.47
C GLY A 146 -2.54 -1.95 -6.66
N LEU A 147 -1.66 -2.62 -7.41
CA LEU A 147 -0.35 -2.09 -7.77
C LEU A 147 -0.46 -0.77 -8.55
N TYR A 148 -1.40 -0.69 -9.50
CA TYR A 148 -1.64 0.53 -10.26
C TYR A 148 -2.17 1.67 -9.39
N SER A 149 -3.16 1.41 -8.51
CA SER A 149 -3.66 2.39 -7.55
C SER A 149 -2.56 2.94 -6.65
N MET A 150 -1.71 2.06 -6.12
CA MET A 150 -0.55 2.47 -5.31
C MET A 150 0.49 3.25 -6.12
N ARG A 151 0.65 2.96 -7.42
CA ARG A 151 1.54 3.70 -8.33
C ARG A 151 1.09 5.15 -8.50
N LEU A 152 -0.21 5.40 -8.61
CA LEU A 152 -0.76 6.75 -8.71
C LEU A 152 -0.39 7.58 -7.47
N LYS A 153 -0.52 6.99 -6.27
CA LYS A 153 -0.13 7.62 -5.00
C LYS A 153 1.40 7.82 -4.90
N TYR A 154 2.19 6.84 -5.34
CA TYR A 154 3.66 6.92 -5.36
C TYR A 154 4.14 8.11 -6.20
N ARG A 155 3.60 8.27 -7.42
CA ARG A 155 3.97 9.37 -8.33
C ARG A 155 3.61 10.75 -7.78
N LYS A 156 2.53 10.84 -7.00
CA LYS A 156 2.12 12.05 -6.27
C LYS A 156 2.96 12.30 -5.01
N ASN A 157 3.85 11.38 -4.63
CA ASN A 157 4.67 11.42 -3.42
C ASN A 157 3.87 11.36 -2.11
N GLU A 158 2.70 10.73 -2.12
CA GLU A 158 1.80 10.69 -0.95
C GLU A 158 2.37 9.88 0.23
N PHE A 159 3.22 8.90 -0.06
CA PHE A 159 3.89 8.06 0.94
C PHE A 159 5.04 8.78 1.68
N GLY A 160 5.55 9.88 1.10
CA GLY A 160 6.70 10.60 1.61
C GLY A 160 8.01 10.28 0.91
N ARG A 161 9.11 10.78 1.49
CA ARG A 161 10.43 10.81 0.86
C ARG A 161 11.49 10.28 1.80
N CYS A 162 12.58 9.76 1.22
CA CYS A 162 13.69 9.21 1.97
C CYS A 162 14.37 10.31 2.81
N PRO A 163 14.64 10.07 4.10
CA PRO A 163 15.30 11.04 4.96
C PRO A 163 16.81 11.16 4.70
N ARG A 164 17.43 10.21 3.98
CA ARG A 164 18.87 10.29 3.65
C ARG A 164 19.14 11.43 2.68
N VAL A 165 20.03 12.35 3.07
CA VAL A 165 20.43 13.52 2.27
C VAL A 165 20.83 13.14 0.84
N TYR A 166 21.67 12.12 0.66
CA TYR A 166 22.16 11.69 -0.66
C TYR A 166 21.13 10.91 -1.50
N CYS A 167 19.96 10.57 -0.95
CA CYS A 167 18.84 10.10 -1.75
C CYS A 167 18.15 11.26 -2.50
N ARG A 168 18.38 12.52 -2.10
CA ARG A 168 17.82 13.73 -2.71
C ARG A 168 16.29 13.72 -2.76
N GLY A 169 15.66 13.33 -1.65
CA GLY A 169 14.20 13.31 -1.54
C GLY A 169 13.51 12.23 -2.39
N GLN A 170 14.19 11.09 -2.63
CA GLN A 170 13.60 9.94 -3.33
C GLN A 170 12.22 9.56 -2.75
N PRO A 171 11.16 9.46 -3.58
CA PRO A 171 9.86 8.95 -3.13
C PRO A 171 9.98 7.53 -2.56
N CYS A 172 9.31 7.27 -1.45
CA CYS A 172 9.32 5.97 -0.77
C CYS A 172 8.01 5.20 -0.98
N LEU A 173 8.03 3.92 -0.64
CA LEU A 173 6.87 3.04 -0.65
C LEU A 173 6.56 2.59 0.79
N PRO A 174 5.29 2.39 1.16
CA PRO A 174 4.96 1.77 2.44
C PRO A 174 5.39 0.30 2.45
N VAL A 175 5.80 -0.18 3.62
CA VAL A 175 6.20 -1.59 3.83
C VAL A 175 5.88 -2.01 5.26
N GLY A 176 5.38 -3.23 5.43
CA GLY A 176 5.30 -3.91 6.72
C GLY A 176 6.58 -4.69 7.00
N LEU A 177 7.02 -4.71 8.26
CA LEU A 177 8.12 -5.59 8.69
C LEU A 177 7.64 -7.00 9.08
N SER A 178 6.32 -7.20 9.12
CA SER A 178 5.64 -8.43 9.47
C SER A 178 4.28 -8.43 8.78
N ASP A 179 3.83 -9.61 8.35
CA ASP A 179 2.46 -9.83 7.84
C ASP A 179 1.48 -10.19 8.96
N ILE A 180 1.96 -10.32 10.21
CA ILE A 180 1.15 -10.55 11.41
C ILE A 180 0.62 -9.21 11.93
N PRO A 181 -0.72 -9.01 12.04
CA PRO A 181 -1.30 -7.79 12.59
C PRO A 181 -0.79 -7.47 13.99
N ARG A 182 -0.71 -6.17 14.28
CA ARG A 182 -0.27 -5.53 15.53
C ARG A 182 1.19 -5.77 15.90
N ALA A 183 1.97 -6.39 15.02
CA ALA A 183 3.40 -6.65 15.27
C ALA A 183 4.26 -5.37 15.15
N SER A 184 3.95 -4.50 14.19
CA SER A 184 4.66 -3.23 14.00
C SER A 184 3.87 -2.27 13.12
N THR A 185 4.05 -0.96 13.32
CA THR A 185 3.49 0.04 12.39
C THR A 185 4.20 0.06 11.04
N VAL A 186 3.53 0.60 10.03
CA VAL A 186 4.05 0.79 8.68
C VAL A 186 5.38 1.55 8.68
N LYS A 187 6.30 1.10 7.83
CA LYS A 187 7.58 1.75 7.54
C LYS A 187 7.61 2.25 6.10
N LEU A 188 8.64 3.01 5.77
CA LEU A 188 8.87 3.51 4.41
C LEU A 188 10.14 2.87 3.84
N TYR A 189 9.99 2.10 2.77
CA TYR A 189 11.10 1.59 1.98
C TYR A 189 11.55 2.63 0.96
N CYS A 190 12.85 2.95 0.96
CA CYS A 190 13.45 3.81 -0.06
C CYS A 190 14.07 2.95 -1.17
N PRO A 191 13.58 3.01 -2.42
CA PRO A 191 14.11 2.21 -3.52
C PRO A 191 15.50 2.66 -4.00
N LYS A 192 16.03 3.79 -3.51
CA LYS A 192 17.32 4.33 -3.94
C LYS A 192 18.49 3.93 -3.04
N CYS A 193 18.29 3.95 -1.73
CA CYS A 193 19.29 3.45 -0.78
C CYS A 193 18.99 2.04 -0.29
N GLU A 194 17.88 1.43 -0.72
CA GLU A 194 17.49 0.06 -0.42
C GLU A 194 17.43 -0.19 1.09
N ASP A 195 16.80 0.75 1.81
CA ASP A 195 16.74 0.75 3.27
C ASP A 195 15.36 1.23 3.76
N VAL A 196 15.02 0.87 5.01
CA VAL A 196 13.70 1.07 5.61
C VAL A 196 13.76 2.14 6.71
N PHE A 197 12.79 3.06 6.70
CA PHE A 197 12.73 4.19 7.62
C PHE A 197 11.38 4.28 8.32
N HIS A 198 11.38 4.92 9.48
CA HIS A 198 10.14 5.34 10.11
C HIS A 198 9.51 6.49 9.30
N PRO A 199 8.17 6.50 9.09
CA PRO A 199 7.50 7.69 8.62
C PRO A 199 7.78 8.87 9.57
N PRO A 200 7.87 10.11 9.08
CA PRO A 200 8.05 11.28 9.95
C PRO A 200 6.98 11.34 11.05
N LEU A 201 7.33 11.76 12.27
CA LEU A 201 6.41 11.77 13.42
C LEU A 201 5.19 12.68 13.23
N ASN A 202 5.31 13.72 12.41
CA ASN A 202 4.19 14.60 12.06
C ASN A 202 3.25 14.00 11.00
N ASN A 203 3.59 12.83 10.47
CA ASN A 203 2.73 12.09 9.57
C ASN A 203 1.75 11.23 10.38
N GLN A 204 0.48 11.59 10.34
CA GLN A 204 -0.58 10.87 11.05
C GLN A 204 -0.72 9.41 10.60
N ALA A 205 -0.26 9.07 9.40
CA ALA A 205 -0.20 7.69 8.90
C ALA A 205 0.93 6.83 9.49
N SER A 206 1.73 7.36 10.42
CA SER A 206 2.79 6.60 11.09
C SER A 206 2.28 5.52 12.05
N ASN A 207 1.00 5.56 12.42
CA ASN A 207 0.36 4.62 13.34
C ASN A 207 -0.39 3.49 12.64
N ILE A 208 -0.53 3.52 11.31
CA ILE A 208 -1.17 2.43 10.56
C ILE A 208 -0.36 1.14 10.78
N ASP A 209 -1.06 0.02 10.93
CA ASP A 209 -0.44 -1.29 11.01
C ASP A 209 0.37 -1.61 9.74
N GLY A 210 1.61 -2.08 9.90
CA GLY A 210 2.46 -2.47 8.78
C GLY A 210 1.92 -3.69 8.04
N ALA A 211 1.19 -4.57 8.73
CA ALA A 211 0.59 -5.76 8.13
C ALA A 211 -0.40 -5.42 7.01
N TYR A 212 -0.98 -4.21 7.02
CA TYR A 212 -1.92 -3.75 5.99
C TYR A 212 -1.24 -3.42 4.65
N PHE A 213 0.09 -3.41 4.61
CA PHE A 213 0.89 -3.29 3.40
C PHE A 213 1.71 -4.55 3.11
N GLY A 214 1.96 -5.34 4.15
CA GLY A 214 2.73 -6.58 4.07
C GLY A 214 4.21 -6.37 3.75
N THR A 215 4.95 -7.48 3.80
CA THR A 215 6.40 -7.51 3.57
C THR A 215 6.79 -7.49 2.09
N ALA A 216 5.88 -7.90 1.20
CA ALA A 216 6.17 -8.13 -0.21
C ALA A 216 5.90 -6.92 -1.14
N PHE A 217 4.91 -6.09 -0.81
CA PHE A 217 4.36 -5.07 -1.72
C PHE A 217 5.43 -4.17 -2.35
N SER A 218 6.30 -3.58 -1.53
CA SER A 218 7.34 -2.66 -2.00
C SER A 218 8.27 -3.29 -3.05
N HIS A 219 8.57 -4.58 -2.90
CA HIS A 219 9.45 -5.32 -3.80
C HIS A 219 8.72 -5.71 -5.09
N LEU A 220 7.51 -6.25 -4.97
CA LEU A 220 6.67 -6.58 -6.12
C LEU A 220 6.39 -5.34 -6.98
N PHE A 221 6.08 -4.20 -6.35
CA PHE A 221 5.88 -2.93 -7.03
C PHE A 221 7.06 -2.56 -7.93
N LEU A 222 8.29 -2.66 -7.42
CA LEU A 222 9.50 -2.34 -8.20
C LEU A 222 9.84 -3.41 -9.22
N MET A 223 9.41 -4.65 -9.01
CA MET A 223 9.49 -5.72 -10.01
C MET A 223 8.55 -5.47 -11.19
N THR A 224 7.33 -5.03 -10.92
CA THR A 224 6.31 -4.74 -11.94
C THR A 224 6.60 -3.44 -12.68
N PHE A 225 6.93 -2.36 -11.96
CA PHE A 225 7.18 -1.04 -12.57
C PHE A 225 8.68 -0.71 -12.62
N VAL A 226 9.41 -1.41 -13.50
CA VAL A 226 10.86 -1.22 -13.69
C VAL A 226 11.24 0.25 -13.97
N SER A 227 10.37 1.00 -14.65
CA SER A 227 10.55 2.43 -14.94
C SER A 227 10.59 3.32 -13.69
N GLU A 228 10.04 2.87 -12.56
CA GLU A 228 10.00 3.62 -11.29
C GLU A 228 11.25 3.37 -10.44
N ARG A 229 12.17 2.48 -10.88
CA ARG A 229 13.42 2.21 -10.17
C ARG A 229 14.39 3.38 -10.32
N PRO A 230 14.85 3.99 -9.21
CA PRO A 230 15.81 5.08 -9.28
C PRO A 230 17.23 4.56 -9.57
N GLY A 231 18.07 5.44 -10.10
CA GLY A 231 19.51 5.18 -10.15
C GLY A 231 20.12 5.09 -8.75
N LYS A 232 21.18 4.28 -8.61
CA LYS A 232 21.89 4.07 -7.33
C LYS A 232 22.44 5.38 -6.75
N VAL A 233 22.59 5.41 -5.42
CA VAL A 233 23.23 6.54 -4.73
C VAL A 233 24.68 6.69 -5.22
N SER A 234 25.03 7.86 -5.76
CA SER A 234 26.36 8.15 -6.31
C SER A 234 27.33 8.79 -5.31
N GLN A 235 26.84 9.22 -4.15
CA GLN A 235 27.62 9.97 -3.16
C GLN A 235 27.29 9.49 -1.75
N SER A 236 28.29 9.42 -0.88
CA SER A 236 28.13 9.10 0.54
C SER A 236 28.69 10.24 1.40
N TYR A 237 28.23 10.33 2.65
CA TYR A 237 28.78 11.29 3.60
C TYR A 237 30.26 10.98 3.85
N VAL A 238 31.10 12.01 3.80
CA VAL A 238 32.52 11.90 4.13
C VAL A 238 32.76 12.71 5.40
N PRO A 239 32.88 12.06 6.57
CA PRO A 239 33.11 12.78 7.83
C PRO A 239 34.48 13.48 7.78
N LYS A 240 34.50 14.75 8.17
CA LYS A 240 35.71 15.58 8.20
C LYS A 240 35.81 16.39 9.49
N VAL A 241 37.02 16.55 10.00
CA VAL A 241 37.37 17.44 11.12
C VAL A 241 38.52 18.35 10.66
N PHE A 242 38.34 19.67 10.77
CA PHE A 242 39.26 20.69 10.24
C PHE A 242 39.65 20.47 8.75
N GLY A 243 38.72 19.92 7.94
CA GLY A 243 38.94 19.63 6.52
C GLY A 243 39.59 18.27 6.24
N PHE A 244 40.13 17.58 7.24
CA PHE A 244 40.73 16.26 7.10
C PHE A 244 39.68 15.16 7.23
N LYS A 245 39.75 14.15 6.35
CA LYS A 245 38.87 12.97 6.41
C LYS A 245 39.20 12.15 7.65
N LEU A 246 38.19 11.68 8.37
CA LEU A 246 38.40 10.72 9.45
C LEU A 246 38.76 9.34 8.88
N HIS A 247 39.71 8.66 9.50
CA HIS A 247 40.04 7.26 9.20
C HIS A 247 38.95 6.34 9.74
N LYS A 248 38.71 5.20 9.08
CA LYS A 248 37.82 4.17 9.61
C LYS A 248 38.55 3.46 10.76
N PRO A 249 37.89 3.21 11.89
CA PRO A 249 38.48 2.45 12.99
C PRO A 249 38.87 1.03 12.57
#